data_AF-R0LJH3-F1
#
_entry.id   AF-R0LJH3-F1
#
_cell.length_a   1.000
_cell.length_b   1.000
_cell.length_c   1.000
_cell.angle_alpha   90.00
_cell.angle_beta   90.00
_cell.angle_gamma   90.00
#
_symmetry.space_group_name_H-M   'P 1'
#
loop_
_entity.id
_entity.type
_entity.pdbx_description
1 polymer ?
#
loop_
_entity_poly.entity_id
_entity_poly.type
_entity_poly.pdbx_seq_one_letter_code
_entity_poly.pdbx_strand_id
1 'polypeptide(L)' 'MNNLPNCPKCNSEYVYEDGALLVCPECAYEWNPAEVADVEEGLVAIDANGNKLLTVIL' A
#
# COMPACT_ATOMS: atom_id res chain seq x y z
N MET A 1 -2.03 14.55 16.80
CA MET A 1 -2.77 14.17 15.58
C MET A 1 -2.09 12.94 15.00
N ASN A 2 -2.71 11.76 15.10
CA ASN A 2 -2.27 10.58 14.37
C ASN A 2 -2.40 10.90 12.87
N ASN A 3 -1.27 11.16 12.23
CA ASN A 3 -1.21 11.42 10.80
C ASN A 3 -1.24 10.06 10.09
N LEU A 4 -2.44 9.47 10.00
CA LEU A 4 -2.64 8.26 9.21
C LEU A 4 -2.46 8.61 7.74
N PRO A 5 -1.81 7.74 6.94
CA PRO A 5 -1.62 8.01 5.52
C PRO A 5 -2.97 8.09 4.81
N ASN A 6 -3.05 8.96 3.81
CA ASN A 6 -4.22 9.00 2.92
C ASN A 6 -4.43 7.63 2.26
N CYS A 7 -5.68 7.31 1.95
CA CYS A 7 -6.02 6.09 1.24
C CYS A 7 -5.31 6.04 -0.12
N PRO A 8 -4.53 4.99 -0.45
CA PRO A 8 -3.78 4.93 -1.70
C PRO A 8 -4.67 4.77 -2.94
N LYS A 9 -5.95 4.38 -2.77
CA LYS A 9 -6.90 4.16 -3.87
C LYS A 9 -7.69 5.40 -4.27
N CYS A 10 -8.08 6.22 -3.29
CA CYS A 10 -8.93 7.40 -3.51
C CYS A 10 -8.35 8.70 -2.94
N ASN A 11 -7.18 8.65 -2.31
CA ASN A 11 -6.48 9.77 -1.68
C ASN A 11 -7.25 10.48 -0.57
N SER A 12 -8.26 9.82 0.01
CA SER A 12 -9.04 10.36 1.14
C SER A 12 -8.20 10.42 2.41
N GLU A 13 -8.34 11.50 3.17
CA GLU A 13 -7.73 11.69 4.50
C GLU A 13 -8.48 10.96 5.62
N TYR A 14 -9.71 10.51 5.35
CA TYR A 14 -10.58 9.88 6.33
C TYR A 14 -10.27 8.39 6.43
N VAL A 15 -9.09 8.04 6.91
CA VAL A 15 -8.68 6.64 7.14
C VAL A 15 -8.73 6.34 8.62
N TYR A 16 -9.24 5.16 8.99
CA TYR A 16 -9.26 4.69 10.37
C TYR A 16 -8.58 3.33 10.51
N GLU A 17 -8.03 3.07 11.69
CA GLU A 17 -7.45 1.78 12.03
C GLU A 17 -8.54 0.81 12.53
N ASP A 18 -8.61 -0.37 11.92
CA ASP A 18 -9.44 -1.50 12.37
C ASP A 18 -8.49 -2.63 12.82
N GLY A 19 -8.08 -2.55 14.09
CA GLY A 19 -7.09 -3.45 14.66
C GLY A 19 -5.69 -3.24 14.07
N ALA A 20 -5.28 -4.14 13.17
CA ALA A 20 -3.97 -4.06 12.48
C ALA A 20 -4.10 -3.54 11.04
N LEU A 21 -5.33 -3.32 10.55
CA LEU A 21 -5.60 -2.85 9.20
C LEU A 21 -5.99 -1.37 9.21
N LEU A 22 -5.81 -0.72 8.08
CA LEU A 22 -6.35 0.61 7.78
C LEU A 22 -7.52 0.45 6.83
N VAL A 23 -8.60 1.17 7.11
CA VAL A 23 -9.85 1.12 6.36
C VAL A 23 -10.24 2.51 5.90
N CYS A 24 -10.60 2.61 4.63
CA CYS A 24 -11.15 3.82 4.03
C CYS A 24 -12.68 3.68 3.85
N PRO A 25 -13.49 4.50 4.53
CA PRO A 25 -14.95 4.47 4.43
C PRO A 25 -15.48 5.00 3.09
N GLU A 26 -14.70 5.83 2.39
CA GLU A 26 -15.11 6.41 1.09
C GLU A 26 -15.11 5.38 -0.04
N CYS A 27 -14.20 4.41 0.01
CA CYS A 27 -14.03 3.44 -1.08
C CYS A 27 -14.02 1.97 -0.62
N ALA A 28 -14.26 1.72 0.68
CA ALA A 28 -14.17 0.41 1.31
C ALA A 28 -12.85 -0.32 0.99
N TYR A 29 -11.75 0.43 0.91
CA TYR A 29 -10.42 -0.15 0.72
C TYR A 29 -9.79 -0.42 2.07
N GLU A 30 -9.31 -1.64 2.23
CA GLU A 30 -8.73 -2.17 3.46
C GLU A 30 -7.30 -2.62 3.14
N TRP A 31 -6.32 -2.14 3.91
CA TRP A 31 -4.91 -2.49 3.69
C TRP A 31 -4.14 -2.55 4.99
N ASN A 32 -3.07 -3.33 5.02
CA ASN A 32 -2.17 -3.39 6.16
C ASN A 32 -1.01 -2.41 5.96
N PRO A 33 -0.87 -1.35 6.79
CA PRO A 33 0.25 -0.41 6.67
C PRO A 33 1.61 -1.09 6.87
N ALA A 34 1.67 -2.21 7.61
CA ALA A 34 2.89 -2.98 7.79
C ALA A 34 3.30 -3.76 6.52
N GLU A 35 2.36 -4.14 5.65
CA GLU A 35 2.69 -4.73 4.35
C GLU A 35 3.11 -3.66 3.32
N VAL A 36 2.54 -2.44 3.38
CA VAL A 36 2.93 -1.37 2.45
C VAL A 36 4.39 -0.95 2.65
N ALA A 37 4.90 -1.01 3.89
CA ALA A 37 6.31 -0.77 4.18
C ALA A 37 7.24 -1.84 3.58
N ASP A 38 6.76 -3.08 3.39
CA ASP A 38 7.52 -4.20 2.82
C ASP A 38 7.56 -4.15 1.28
N VAL A 39 6.57 -3.49 0.65
CA VAL A 39 6.49 -3.33 -0.81
C VAL A 39 7.53 -2.32 -1.37
N GLU A 40 8.08 -1.45 -0.52
CA GLU A 40 9.23 -0.61 -0.92
C GLU A 40 10.53 -1.43 -1.06
N GLU A 41 10.58 -2.67 -0.58
CA GLU A 41 11.65 -3.63 -0.83
C GLU A 41 11.25 -4.66 -1.90
N GLY A 42 10.95 -4.17 -3.10
CA GLY A 42 11.11 -4.93 -4.33
C GLY A 42 10.09 -6.03 -4.60
N LEU A 43 8.91 -5.63 -5.09
CA LEU A 43 8.08 -6.51 -5.91
C LEU A 43 8.87 -6.93 -7.16
N VAL A 44 9.50 -8.10 -7.11
CA VAL A 44 10.13 -8.74 -8.27
C VAL A 44 9.01 -9.24 -9.18
N ALA A 45 8.49 -8.36 -10.02
CA ALA A 45 7.65 -8.76 -11.14
C ALA A 45 8.54 -9.50 -12.16
N ILE A 46 8.22 -10.77 -12.40
CA ILE A 46 8.85 -11.58 -13.44
C ILE A 46 7.91 -11.58 -14.63
N ASP A 47 8.38 -11.11 -15.79
CA ASP A 47 7.61 -11.21 -17.02
C ASP A 47 7.64 -12.66 -17.57
N ALA A 48 6.72 -13.00 -18.48
CA ALA A 48 6.60 -14.33 -19.08
C ALA A 48 7.89 -14.81 -19.80
N ASN A 49 8.83 -13.90 -20.12
CA ASN A 49 10.13 -14.22 -20.70
C ASN A 49 11.24 -14.43 -19.63
N GLY A 50 10.90 -14.41 -18.34
CA GLY A 50 11.83 -14.66 -17.23
C GLY A 50 12.67 -13.45 -16.82
N ASN A 51 12.39 -12.26 -17.35
CA ASN A 51 13.12 -11.05 -16.99
C ASN A 51 12.58 -10.46 -15.68
N LYS A 52 13.48 -10.30 -14.71
CA LYS A 52 13.22 -9.64 -13.42
C LYS A 52 13.22 -8.14 -13.66
N LEU A 53 12.06 -7.50 -13.61
CA LEU A 53 11.95 -6.05 -13.67
C LEU A 53 12.09 -5.54 -12.24
N LEU A 54 13.32 -5.17 -11.87
CA LEU A 54 13.62 -4.48 -10.62
C LEU A 54 13.09 -3.04 -10.74
N THR A 55 11.94 -2.76 -10.13
CA THR A 55 11.51 -1.38 -9.90
C THR A 55 12.41 -0.81 -8.81
N VAL A 56 13.47 -0.10 -9.23
CA VAL A 56 14.26 0.80 -8.36
C VAL A 56 13.46 2.09 -8.24
N ILE A 57 12.90 2.34 -7.05
CA ILE A 57 12.46 3.68 -6.67
C ILE A 57 13.65 4.28 -5.90
N LEU A 58 14.22 5.35 -6.46
CA LEU A 58 15.37 6.10 -5.95
C LEU A 58 15.00 6.97 -4.74
#